data_AF-A0A8C8T449-F1
#
_entry.id   AF-A0A8C8T449-F1
#
_cell.length_a   1.000
_cell.length_b   1.000
_cell.length_c   1.000
_cell.angle_alpha   90.00
_cell.angle_beta   90.00
_cell.angle_gamma   90.00
#
_symmetry.space_group_name_H-M   'P 1'
#
loop_
_entity.id
_entity.type
_entity.pdbx_description
1 polymer ?
#
loop_
_entity_poly.entity_id
_entity_poly.type
_entity_poly.pdbx_seq_one_letter_code
_entity_poly.pdbx_strand_id
1 'polypeptide(L)'
;MGREFGKLAHIRHVISYSLSPFEQRAFPNYFSKGIPNVLRRTRECILRVAPPFVAFYLIYTWGNQEFERSKRKNPAMYENDK
;
A
#
# COMPACT_ATOMS: atom_id res chain seq x y z
N MET A 1 -22.89 -24.38 11.91
CA MET A 1 -23.81 -23.26 11.63
C MET A 1 -23.43 -22.63 10.28
N GLY A 2 -23.80 -23.27 9.17
CA GLY A 2 -23.50 -22.79 7.82
C GLY A 2 -24.73 -22.13 7.21
N ARG A 3 -24.58 -20.97 6.58
CA ARG A 3 -25.63 -20.41 5.73
C ARG A 3 -25.57 -21.10 4.36
N GLU A 4 -26.70 -21.56 3.87
CA GLU A 4 -26.84 -22.23 2.56
C GLU A 4 -27.49 -21.30 1.53
N PHE A 5 -27.16 -21.50 0.25
CA PHE A 5 -27.89 -20.84 -0.84
C PHE A 5 -29.39 -21.16 -0.73
N GLY A 6 -30.23 -20.13 -0.82
CA GLY A 6 -31.68 -20.21 -0.57
C GLY A 6 -32.13 -19.76 0.83
N LYS A 7 -31.22 -19.66 1.82
CA LYS A 7 -31.50 -19.17 3.19
C LYS A 7 -30.62 -17.98 3.60
N LEU A 8 -30.16 -17.20 2.63
CA LEU A 8 -29.19 -16.12 2.85
C LEU A 8 -29.84 -14.81 3.27
N ALA A 9 -30.77 -14.32 2.46
CA ALA A 9 -31.39 -13.01 2.63
C ALA A 9 -32.74 -12.99 1.91
N HIS A 10 -33.61 -12.07 2.32
CA HIS A 10 -34.89 -11.82 1.67
C HIS A 10 -34.78 -10.51 0.86
N ILE A 11 -34.70 -10.65 -0.47
CA ILE A 11 -34.54 -9.56 -1.44
C ILE A 11 -35.76 -9.59 -2.37
N ARG A 12 -36.37 -8.42 -2.65
CA ARG A 12 -37.53 -8.30 -3.56
C ARG A 12 -37.22 -7.30 -4.68
N HIS A 13 -37.71 -7.59 -5.88
CA HIS A 13 -37.70 -6.69 -7.06
C HIS A 13 -36.32 -6.16 -7.50
N VAL A 14 -35.29 -7.00 -7.51
CA VAL A 14 -33.98 -6.67 -8.10
C VAL A 14 -33.79 -7.47 -9.38
N ILE A 15 -33.67 -6.79 -10.52
CA ILE A 15 -33.42 -7.40 -11.83
C ILE A 15 -31.97 -7.16 -12.22
N SER A 16 -31.24 -8.23 -12.54
CA SER A 16 -29.83 -8.20 -12.94
C SER A 16 -29.68 -8.80 -14.33
N TYR A 17 -28.84 -8.19 -15.16
CA TYR A 17 -28.55 -8.65 -16.51
C TYR A 17 -27.08 -9.08 -16.62
N SER A 18 -26.83 -10.14 -17.40
CA SER A 18 -25.49 -10.64 -17.69
C SER A 18 -25.40 -11.09 -19.15
N LEU A 19 -24.19 -11.03 -19.72
CA LEU A 19 -23.89 -11.56 -21.06
C LEU A 19 -23.07 -12.85 -20.93
N SER A 20 -23.16 -13.74 -21.92
CA SER A 20 -22.33 -14.95 -21.94
C SER A 20 -20.84 -14.61 -21.96
N PRO A 21 -19.97 -15.32 -21.22
CA PRO A 21 -18.53 -15.08 -21.24
C PRO A 21 -17.90 -15.16 -22.64
N PHE A 22 -18.48 -15.98 -23.53
CA PHE A 22 -18.02 -16.14 -24.91
C PHE A 22 -18.40 -14.96 -25.82
N GLU A 23 -19.32 -14.10 -25.37
CA GLU A 23 -19.72 -12.87 -26.08
C GLU A 23 -18.98 -11.64 -25.55
N GLN A 24 -18.28 -11.76 -24.43
CA GLN A 24 -17.54 -10.68 -23.80
C GLN A 24 -16.04 -10.74 -24.11
N ARG A 25 -15.37 -9.59 -24.00
CA ARG A 25 -13.91 -9.54 -24.01
C ARG A 25 -13.41 -9.81 -22.59
N ALA A 26 -12.35 -10.63 -22.45
CA ALA A 26 -11.74 -10.89 -21.15
C ALA A 26 -11.11 -9.64 -20.49
N PHE A 27 -10.54 -8.75 -21.30
CA PHE A 27 -9.92 -7.49 -20.84
C PHE A 27 -10.50 -6.26 -21.58
N PRO A 28 -11.72 -5.83 -21.25
CA PRO A 28 -12.32 -4.66 -21.85
C PRO A 28 -11.71 -3.37 -21.27
N ASN A 29 -11.52 -2.35 -22.11
CA ASN A 29 -11.15 -0.98 -21.68
C ASN A 29 -9.91 -0.88 -20.78
N TYR A 30 -8.90 -1.72 -21.03
CA TYR A 30 -7.70 -1.81 -20.19
C TYR A 30 -6.98 -0.46 -20.02
N PHE A 31 -6.65 0.20 -21.13
CA PHE A 31 -5.94 1.49 -21.09
C PHE A 31 -6.87 2.66 -20.78
N SER A 32 -8.10 2.67 -21.31
CA SER A 32 -9.03 3.80 -21.19
C SER A 32 -9.71 3.89 -19.82
N LYS A 33 -9.92 2.76 -19.14
CA LYS A 33 -10.60 2.71 -17.83
C LYS A 33 -9.79 1.98 -16.76
N GLY A 34 -9.08 0.91 -17.12
CA GLY A 34 -8.29 0.12 -16.16
C GLY A 34 -7.19 0.95 -15.51
N ILE A 35 -6.25 1.47 -16.31
CA ILE A 35 -5.11 2.26 -15.80
C ILE A 35 -5.57 3.51 -15.03
N PRO A 36 -6.49 4.36 -15.54
CA PRO A 36 -6.97 5.51 -14.78
C PRO A 36 -7.59 5.14 -13.44
N ASN A 37 -8.32 4.02 -13.36
CA ASN A 37 -8.89 3.56 -12.10
C ASN A 37 -7.83 3.07 -11.11
N VAL A 38 -6.77 2.41 -11.58
CA VAL A 38 -5.64 2.03 -10.71
C VAL A 38 -4.97 3.28 -10.16
N LEU A 39 -4.68 4.28 -11.01
CA LEU A 39 -4.07 5.53 -10.56
C LEU A 39 -4.95 6.27 -9.54
N ARG A 40 -6.27 6.33 -9.77
CA ARG A 40 -7.22 6.90 -8.80
C ARG A 40 -7.14 6.17 -7.45
N ARG A 41 -7.17 4.83 -7.45
CA ARG A 41 -7.09 4.03 -6.21
C ARG A 41 -5.75 4.21 -5.50
N THR A 42 -4.64 4.27 -6.23
CA THR A 42 -3.31 4.52 -5.65
C THR A 42 -3.28 5.89 -4.99
N ARG A 43 -3.78 6.94 -5.65
CA ARG A 43 -3.83 8.30 -5.11
C ARG A 43 -4.67 8.38 -3.81
N GLU A 44 -5.76 7.64 -3.71
CA GLU A 44 -6.61 7.61 -2.52
C GLU A 44 -5.91 6.99 -1.30
N CYS A 45 -5.00 6.04 -1.52
CA CYS A 45 -4.31 5.32 -0.46
C CYS A 45 -2.91 5.87 -0.14
N ILE A 46 -2.23 6.49 -1.11
CA ILE A 46 -0.79 6.82 -0.99
C ILE A 46 -0.49 7.71 0.21
N LEU A 47 -1.35 8.69 0.51
CA LEU A 47 -1.14 9.60 1.65
C LEU A 47 -1.41 8.95 3.01
N ARG A 48 -2.11 7.81 3.05
CA ARG A 48 -2.30 7.05 4.30
C ARG A 48 -1.17 6.05 4.53
N VAL A 49 -0.65 5.48 3.45
CA VAL A 49 0.34 4.39 3.51
C VAL A 49 1.77 4.93 3.46
N ALA A 50 2.09 5.88 2.59
CA ALA A 50 3.47 6.32 2.37
C ALA A 50 4.11 7.08 3.55
N PRO A 51 3.42 7.99 4.27
CA PRO A 51 4.07 8.76 5.34
C PRO A 51 4.75 7.94 6.45
N PRO A 52 4.12 6.88 7.03
CA PRO A 52 4.79 6.09 8.05
C PRO A 52 6.02 5.34 7.50
N PHE A 53 5.98 4.87 6.25
CA PHE A 53 7.15 4.23 5.62
C PHE A 53 8.29 5.21 5.37
N VAL A 54 7.98 6.44 4.95
CA VAL A 54 8.99 7.50 4.76
C VAL A 54 9.61 7.86 6.11
N ALA A 55 8.80 8.05 7.15
CA ALA A 55 9.30 8.33 8.50
C ALA A 55 10.21 7.21 9.02
N PHE A 56 9.80 5.95 8.84
CA PHE A 56 10.62 4.79 9.20
C PHE A 56 11.95 4.77 8.46
N TYR A 57 11.93 5.03 7.14
CA TYR A 57 13.13 5.05 6.33
C TYR A 57 14.12 6.13 6.80
N LEU A 58 13.63 7.32 7.13
CA LEU A 58 14.46 8.40 7.66
C LEU A 58 15.10 8.00 9.00
N ILE A 59 14.33 7.46 9.94
CA ILE A 59 14.84 6.99 11.23
C ILE A 59 15.90 5.90 11.03
N TYR A 60 15.65 4.94 10.14
CA TYR A 60 16.60 3.89 9.81
C TYR A 60 17.92 4.45 9.27
N THR A 61 17.85 5.37 8.31
CA THR A 61 19.06 5.98 7.72
C THR A 61 19.85 6.79 8.74
N TRP A 62 19.15 7.61 9.56
CA TRP A 62 19.78 8.40 10.61
C TRP A 62 20.43 7.51 11.67
N GLY A 63 19.73 6.47 12.14
CA GLY A 63 20.25 5.56 13.16
C GLY A 63 21.52 4.84 12.71
N ASN A 64 21.59 4.41 11.45
CA ASN A 64 22.80 3.80 10.91
C ASN A 64 23.97 4.80 10.81
N GLN A 65 23.71 6.01 10.31
CA GLN A 65 24.74 7.05 10.17
C GLN A 65 25.28 7.50 11.53
N GLU A 66 24.40 7.70 12.52
CA GLU A 66 24.80 8.12 13.86
C GLU A 66 25.54 7.01 14.60
N PHE A 67 25.16 5.75 14.41
CA PHE A 67 25.88 4.60 14.94
C PHE A 67 27.30 4.49 14.37
N GLU A 68 27.46 4.67 13.06
CA GLU A 68 28.78 4.70 12.43
C GLU A 68 29.62 5.87 12.93
N ARG A 69 29.02 7.07 13.08
CA ARG A 69 29.69 8.24 13.64
C ARG A 69 30.15 8.01 15.08
N SER A 70 29.30 7.41 15.90
CA SER A 70 29.55 7.13 17.32
C SER A 70 30.68 6.13 17.53
N LYS A 71 30.92 5.22 16.58
CA LYS A 71 32.05 4.29 16.63
C LYS A 71 33.39 4.93 16.32
N ARG A 72 33.42 6.11 15.67
CA ARG A 72 34.67 6.80 15.35
C ARG A 72 35.22 7.46 16.61
N LYS A 73 36.52 7.29 16.84
CA LYS A 73 37.22 7.95 17.95
C LYS A 73 37.21 9.46 17.74
N ASN A 74 36.89 10.23 18.78
CA ASN A 74 36.95 11.69 18.74
C ASN A 74 38.34 12.15 19.22
N PRO A 75 39.21 12.72 18.36
CA PRO A 75 40.55 13.14 18.76
C PRO A 75 40.54 14.21 19.86
N ALA A 76 39.54 15.10 19.87
CA ALA A 76 39.40 16.17 20.86
C ALA A 76 39.19 15.66 22.31
N MET A 77 38.80 14.39 22.47
CA MET A 77 38.56 13.80 23.79
C MET A 77 39.87 13.36 24.48
N TYR A 78 40.99 13.31 23.74
CA TYR A 78 42.29 12.85 24.25
C TYR A 78 43.33 13.98 24.37
N GLU A 79 42.97 15.23 24.08
CA GLU A 79 43.91 16.36 24.05
C GLU A 79 44.40 16.80 25.46
N ASN A 80 43.60 16.56 26.50
CA ASN A 80 43.90 16.94 27.89
C ASN A 80 44.17 15.74 28.81
N ASP A 81 44.29 14.53 28.26
CA ASP A 81 44.64 13.33 29.01
C ASP A 81 46.17 13.32 29.19
N LYS A 82 46.63 13.83 30.34
CA LYS A 82 48.04 13.86 30.77
C LYS A 82 48.20 13.08 32.06
#